data_AF-F8KQR5-F1
#
_entry.id   AF-F8KQR5-F1
#
_cell.length_a   1.000
_cell.length_b   1.000
_cell.length_c   1.000
_cell.angle_alpha   90.00
_cell.angle_beta   90.00
_cell.angle_gamma   90.00
#
_symmetry.space_group_name_H-M   'P 1'
#
loop_
_entity.id
_entity.type
_entity.pdbx_description
1 polymer ?
#
loop_
_entity_poly.entity_id
_entity_poly.type
_entity_poly.pdbx_seq_one_letter_code
_entity_poly.pdbx_strand_id
1 'polypeptide(L)'
;MHFLVLALLLGTLGATTPPALLDIAQKLESTMATAEANAPQEDIARNDDVINSLPVVKKLGEDFLNQVPLLQEFKPRNKQEAHFVSELKNFEMLHLVALIRGYTTYKTPPLSQVINDYLKVLDFIYAPLIEAHRQGLDLNAYAQALRILPSDPKGWEKMVQYFIDNQQISPKPVLPVQAFFKDFKIVELAYRLIGGGQALLGESQEWYYADIYAAKKLGIGEDGVTDVIVDAKDYQKRYALYYAQYGVRLAEFLYESYYYTFDDPLSSPQLDVATLQKHPQLCFKPAYLRQKFKQACLDIFAKRTYAPQALENYLKIIPLVSVNNTPCLARNPQGKIQKFQSNNPFCVALQSAL
;
A
#
# COMPACT_ATOMS: atom_id res chain seq x y z
N MET A 1 -16.73 13.76 -29.62
CA MET A 1 -15.33 13.29 -29.79
C MET A 1 -14.41 14.27 -29.08
N HIS A 2 -13.92 13.95 -27.88
CA HIS A 2 -12.72 14.51 -27.20
C HIS A 2 -12.81 14.16 -25.70
N PHE A 3 -12.54 12.90 -25.35
CA PHE A 3 -12.18 12.47 -23.99
C PHE A 3 -11.39 11.16 -24.13
N LEU A 4 -10.15 11.28 -24.63
CA LEU A 4 -9.27 10.13 -24.82
C LEU A 4 -7.80 10.55 -24.78
N VAL A 5 -7.37 11.18 -23.69
CA VAL A 5 -5.94 11.25 -23.33
C VAL A 5 -5.84 11.45 -21.81
N LEU A 6 -5.89 10.39 -21.01
CA LEU A 6 -5.20 10.35 -19.70
C LEU A 6 -5.11 8.95 -19.07
N ALA A 7 -5.29 7.87 -19.84
CA ALA A 7 -5.20 6.49 -19.34
C ALA A 7 -3.99 5.70 -19.91
N LEU A 8 -2.98 6.39 -20.47
CA LEU A 8 -1.88 5.74 -21.21
C LEU A 8 -0.47 6.20 -20.83
N LEU A 9 -0.25 6.75 -19.63
CA LEU A 9 1.10 7.09 -19.14
C LEU A 9 1.66 6.19 -18.04
N LEU A 10 0.96 5.13 -17.62
CA LEU A 10 1.48 4.14 -16.67
C LEU A 10 1.68 2.74 -17.27
N GLY A 11 1.50 2.61 -18.58
CA GLY A 11 1.90 1.42 -19.33
C GLY A 11 3.23 1.66 -20.05
N THR A 12 4.30 0.96 -19.65
CA THR A 12 5.51 0.71 -20.47
C THR A 12 6.58 1.80 -20.65
N LEU A 13 6.84 2.62 -19.64
CA LEU A 13 8.15 3.27 -19.49
C LEU A 13 8.62 3.05 -18.05
N GLY A 14 9.87 2.63 -17.86
CA GLY A 14 10.46 2.55 -16.53
C GLY A 14 10.37 3.94 -15.91
N ALA A 15 9.41 4.14 -15.00
CA ALA A 15 9.18 5.43 -14.37
C ALA A 15 10.45 5.79 -13.60
N THR A 16 11.24 6.68 -14.20
CA THR A 16 12.35 7.31 -13.52
C THR A 16 11.77 8.16 -12.40
N THR A 17 12.44 8.17 -11.25
CA THR A 17 12.02 8.98 -10.10
C THR A 17 11.85 10.43 -10.56
N PRO A 18 10.73 11.10 -10.26
CA PRO A 18 10.60 12.52 -10.57
C PRO A 18 11.80 13.28 -9.98
N PRO A 19 12.61 13.99 -10.80
CA PRO A 19 13.87 14.58 -10.32
C PRO A 19 13.70 15.47 -9.08
N ALA A 20 12.58 16.18 -8.97
CA ALA A 20 12.25 17.00 -7.81
C ALA A 20 12.08 16.18 -6.52
N LEU A 21 11.43 15.01 -6.59
CA LEU A 21 11.28 14.13 -5.43
C LEU A 21 12.62 13.53 -5.00
N LEU A 22 13.48 13.19 -5.95
CA LEU A 22 14.82 12.69 -5.64
C LEU A 22 15.70 13.78 -5.00
N ASP A 23 15.65 15.02 -5.48
CA ASP A 23 16.36 16.15 -4.87
C ASP A 23 15.92 16.41 -3.42
N ILE A 24 14.61 16.35 -3.15
CA ILE A 24 14.09 16.48 -1.78
C ILE A 24 14.54 15.31 -0.91
N ALA A 25 14.50 14.08 -1.43
CA ALA A 25 14.97 12.91 -0.70
C ALA A 25 16.47 12.99 -0.38
N GLN A 26 17.29 13.49 -1.30
CA GLN A 26 18.72 13.75 -1.07
C GLN A 26 18.94 14.80 0.02
N LYS A 27 18.18 15.90 0.00
CA LYS A 27 18.23 16.92 1.05
C LYS A 27 17.82 16.35 2.42
N LEU A 28 16.81 15.49 2.45
CA LEU A 28 16.35 14.83 3.68
C LEU A 28 17.43 13.90 4.23
N GLU A 29 18.02 13.07 3.36
CA GLU A 29 19.16 12.20 3.67
C GLU A 29 20.33 12.99 4.26
N SER A 30 20.78 14.04 3.56
CA SER A 30 21.94 14.83 3.97
C SER A 30 21.68 15.63 5.25
N THR A 31 20.45 16.09 5.46
CA THR A 31 20.05 16.76 6.71
C THR A 31 20.18 15.81 7.90
N MET A 32 19.64 14.59 7.80
CA MET A 32 19.73 13.60 8.88
C MET A 32 21.17 13.14 9.09
N ALA A 33 21.90 12.83 8.01
CA ALA A 33 23.30 12.39 8.10
C ALA A 33 24.21 13.44 8.75
N THR A 34 24.01 14.72 8.44
CA THR A 34 24.80 15.82 9.03
C THR A 34 24.49 15.99 10.52
N ALA A 35 23.21 15.93 10.91
CA ALA A 35 22.81 16.06 12.30
C ALA A 35 23.37 14.92 13.16
N GLU A 36 23.38 13.70 12.62
CA GLU A 36 23.89 12.53 13.33
C GLU A 36 25.41 12.42 13.37
N ALA A 37 26.13 13.02 12.41
CA ALA A 37 27.59 12.98 12.38
C ALA A 37 28.24 13.61 13.64
N ASN A 38 27.53 14.53 14.30
CA ASN A 38 27.96 15.21 15.52
C ASN A 38 27.38 14.58 16.80
N ALA A 39 26.59 13.52 16.67
CA ALA A 39 25.90 12.91 17.80
C ALA A 39 26.67 11.67 18.31
N PRO A 40 27.04 11.60 19.60
CA PRO A 40 27.48 10.34 20.18
C PRO A 40 26.34 9.32 20.08
N GLN A 41 26.67 8.10 19.66
CA GLN A 41 25.69 7.07 19.27
C GLN A 41 24.72 6.68 20.41
N GLU A 42 25.09 6.95 21.65
CA GLU A 42 24.30 6.65 22.85
C GLU A 42 23.32 7.78 23.26
N ASP A 43 23.34 8.96 22.61
CA ASP A 43 22.53 10.13 23.01
C ASP A 43 21.93 10.92 21.83
N ILE A 44 21.73 10.27 20.68
CA ILE A 44 21.24 10.93 19.47
C ILE A 44 19.86 11.60 19.70
N ALA A 45 19.01 11.04 20.58
CA ALA A 45 17.69 11.58 20.92
C ALA A 45 17.73 12.90 21.70
N ARG A 46 18.87 13.25 22.32
CA ARG A 46 19.08 14.54 23.00
C ARG A 46 20.08 15.43 22.29
N ASN A 47 20.67 14.95 21.21
CA ASN A 47 21.60 15.75 20.44
C ASN A 47 20.88 16.98 19.87
N ASP A 48 21.41 18.16 20.18
CA ASP A 48 20.82 19.43 19.75
C ASP A 48 20.76 19.54 18.23
N ASP A 49 21.76 19.05 17.48
CA ASP A 49 21.75 19.10 16.01
C ASP A 49 20.61 18.25 15.44
N VAL A 50 20.32 17.08 16.03
CA VAL A 50 19.19 16.23 15.66
C VAL A 50 17.87 16.91 15.99
N ILE A 51 17.71 17.44 17.21
CA ILE A 51 16.49 18.14 17.63
C ILE A 51 16.23 19.38 16.76
N ASN A 52 17.28 20.15 16.47
CA ASN A 52 17.22 21.37 15.68
C ASN A 52 16.97 21.10 14.19
N SER A 53 17.29 19.90 13.70
CA SER A 53 17.01 19.50 12.31
C SER A 53 15.57 18.99 12.10
N LEU A 54 14.85 18.59 13.16
CA LEU A 54 13.46 18.10 13.05
C LEU A 54 12.50 19.04 12.27
N PRO A 55 12.51 20.37 12.45
CA PRO A 55 11.64 21.26 11.66
C PRO A 55 11.98 21.25 10.16
N VAL A 56 13.26 21.09 9.81
CA VAL A 56 13.72 21.00 8.41
C VAL A 56 13.29 19.66 7.82
N VAL A 57 13.47 18.56 8.55
CA VAL A 57 13.03 17.22 8.12
C VAL A 57 11.52 17.18 7.91
N LYS A 58 10.74 17.76 8.84
CA LYS A 58 9.28 17.92 8.67
C LYS A 58 8.95 18.65 7.37
N LYS A 59 9.56 19.81 7.14
CA LYS A 59 9.29 20.61 5.95
C LYS A 59 9.63 19.86 4.66
N LEU A 60 10.79 19.20 4.61
CA LEU A 60 11.21 18.40 3.46
C LEU A 60 10.26 17.21 3.22
N GLY A 61 9.83 16.53 4.29
CA GLY A 61 8.85 15.45 4.21
C GLY A 61 7.48 15.93 3.69
N GLU A 62 7.01 17.08 4.17
CA GLU A 62 5.79 17.72 3.67
C GLU A 62 5.93 18.13 2.19
N ASP A 63 7.06 18.76 1.83
CA ASP A 63 7.35 19.16 0.45
C ASP A 63 7.40 17.95 -0.49
N PHE A 64 7.99 16.84 -0.05
CA PHE A 64 8.01 15.57 -0.79
C PHE A 64 6.59 15.08 -1.05
N LEU A 65 5.78 14.88 0.00
CA LEU A 65 4.44 14.31 -0.12
C LEU A 65 3.47 15.23 -0.86
N ASN A 66 3.66 16.54 -0.79
CA ASN A 66 2.90 17.51 -1.57
C ASN A 66 3.25 17.46 -3.07
N GLN A 67 4.41 16.94 -3.44
CA GLN A 67 4.85 16.79 -4.83
C GLN A 67 4.62 15.38 -5.39
N VAL A 68 4.17 14.41 -4.59
CA VAL A 68 3.75 13.09 -5.08
C VAL A 68 2.50 13.27 -5.96
N PRO A 69 2.56 12.97 -7.28
CA PRO A 69 1.45 13.24 -8.19
C PRO A 69 0.14 12.57 -7.77
N LEU A 70 0.21 11.32 -7.32
CA LEU A 70 -0.94 10.57 -6.81
C LEU A 70 -1.65 11.31 -5.67
N LEU A 71 -0.90 11.79 -4.67
CA LEU A 71 -1.48 12.48 -3.51
C LEU A 71 -2.03 13.86 -3.85
N GLN A 72 -1.58 14.47 -4.95
CA GLN A 72 -2.17 15.72 -5.46
C GLN A 72 -3.56 15.50 -6.04
N GLU A 73 -3.89 14.30 -6.52
CA GLU A 73 -5.23 13.96 -7.01
C GLU A 73 -6.25 13.83 -5.89
N PHE A 74 -5.80 13.63 -4.64
CA PHE A 74 -6.69 13.51 -3.48
C PHE A 74 -7.22 14.89 -3.04
N LYS A 75 -8.30 15.35 -3.68
CA LYS A 75 -8.88 16.69 -3.46
C LYS A 75 -9.97 16.68 -2.36
N PRO A 76 -9.68 17.01 -1.09
CA PRO A 76 -10.69 16.97 -0.03
C PRO A 76 -11.87 17.91 -0.32
N ARG A 77 -13.09 17.45 -0.07
CA ARG A 77 -14.33 18.20 -0.34
C ARG A 77 -14.79 19.06 0.84
N ASN A 78 -14.28 18.79 2.03
CA ASN A 78 -14.64 19.48 3.27
C ASN A 78 -13.48 19.44 4.28
N LYS A 79 -13.63 20.14 5.42
CA LYS A 79 -12.60 20.23 6.46
C LYS A 79 -12.21 18.88 7.06
N GLN A 80 -13.16 17.94 7.17
CA GLN A 80 -12.90 16.62 7.72
C GLN A 80 -12.07 15.77 6.76
N GLU A 81 -12.37 15.81 5.46
CA GLU A 81 -11.54 15.17 4.44
C GLU A 81 -10.15 15.83 4.36
N ALA A 82 -10.07 17.16 4.51
CA ALA A 82 -8.78 17.85 4.53
C ALA A 82 -7.92 17.40 5.72
N HIS A 83 -8.53 17.21 6.89
CA HIS A 83 -7.85 16.63 8.05
C HIS A 83 -7.41 15.18 7.80
N PHE A 84 -8.25 14.35 7.19
CA PHE A 84 -7.88 12.98 6.79
C PHE A 84 -6.66 12.97 5.85
N VAL A 85 -6.68 13.78 4.78
CA VAL A 85 -5.56 13.85 3.83
C VAL A 85 -4.29 14.39 4.50
N SER A 86 -4.43 15.35 5.43
CA SER A 86 -3.29 15.86 6.21
C SER A 86 -2.67 14.79 7.12
N GLU A 87 -3.49 14.05 7.86
CA GLU A 87 -3.00 13.00 8.75
C GLU A 87 -2.44 11.80 7.97
N LEU A 88 -2.98 11.48 6.78
CA LEU A 88 -2.41 10.53 5.84
C LEU A 88 -0.98 10.93 5.48
N LYS A 89 -0.77 12.20 5.11
CA LYS A 89 0.56 12.70 4.77
C LYS A 89 1.50 12.64 5.98
N ASN A 90 1.03 12.97 7.19
CA ASN A 90 1.85 12.84 8.39
C ASN A 90 2.28 11.38 8.63
N PHE A 91 1.37 10.43 8.44
CA PHE A 91 1.68 8.99 8.55
C PHE A 91 2.69 8.53 7.49
N GLU A 92 2.51 8.93 6.24
CA GLU A 92 3.43 8.60 5.15
C GLU A 92 4.81 9.25 5.30
N MET A 93 4.86 10.45 5.88
CA MET A 93 6.13 11.15 6.13
C MET A 93 7.01 10.34 7.09
N LEU A 94 6.44 9.70 8.10
CA LEU A 94 7.19 8.86 9.05
C LEU A 94 7.84 7.66 8.33
N HIS A 95 7.13 6.99 7.43
CA HIS A 95 7.68 5.91 6.62
C HIS A 95 8.78 6.39 5.67
N LEU A 96 8.58 7.54 5.02
CA LEU A 96 9.59 8.15 4.17
C LEU A 96 10.88 8.45 4.94
N VAL A 97 10.75 9.05 6.13
CA VAL A 97 11.89 9.32 7.02
C VAL A 97 12.58 8.03 7.43
N ALA A 98 11.83 7.00 7.83
CA ALA A 98 12.39 5.70 8.22
C ALA A 98 13.14 5.00 7.07
N LEU A 99 12.60 5.06 5.85
CA LEU A 99 13.25 4.52 4.64
C LEU A 99 14.52 5.28 4.27
N ILE A 100 14.47 6.62 4.26
CA ILE A 100 15.65 7.42 3.94
C ILE A 100 16.72 7.26 5.01
N ARG A 101 16.33 7.13 6.28
CA ARG A 101 17.28 6.84 7.36
C ARG A 101 17.90 5.46 7.22
N GLY A 102 17.13 4.44 6.82
CA GLY A 102 17.65 3.11 6.50
C GLY A 102 18.63 3.14 5.32
N TYR A 103 18.29 3.88 4.25
CA TYR A 103 19.23 4.13 3.16
C TYR A 103 20.51 4.82 3.64
N THR A 104 20.41 5.78 4.56
CA THR A 104 21.58 6.48 5.12
C THR A 104 22.55 5.51 5.79
N THR A 105 22.04 4.50 6.51
CA THR A 105 22.87 3.45 7.13
C THR A 105 23.51 2.51 6.10
N TYR A 106 22.70 1.94 5.21
CA TYR A 106 23.13 0.78 4.42
C TYR A 106 23.59 1.14 3.00
N LYS A 107 23.19 2.31 2.50
CA LYS A 107 23.46 2.81 1.13
C LYS A 107 23.03 1.85 0.01
N THR A 108 22.14 0.91 0.31
CA THR A 108 21.59 -0.07 -0.63
C THR A 108 20.10 -0.29 -0.34
N PRO A 109 19.23 -0.40 -1.37
CA PRO A 109 19.51 -0.13 -2.79
C PRO A 109 19.78 1.37 -3.04
N PRO A 110 20.12 1.81 -4.28
CA PRO A 110 20.30 3.24 -4.58
C PRO A 110 19.08 4.07 -4.16
N LEU A 111 19.29 5.30 -3.67
CA LEU A 111 18.19 6.15 -3.17
C LEU A 111 17.06 6.35 -4.20
N SER A 112 17.39 6.47 -5.48
CA SER A 112 16.38 6.55 -6.55
C SER A 112 15.49 5.31 -6.63
N GLN A 113 16.03 4.13 -6.36
CA GLN A 113 15.23 2.91 -6.27
C GLN A 113 14.35 2.93 -5.01
N VAL A 114 14.89 3.27 -3.84
CA VAL A 114 14.12 3.39 -2.59
C VAL A 114 12.91 4.30 -2.79
N ILE A 115 13.11 5.47 -3.41
CA ILE A 115 12.03 6.41 -3.70
C ILE A 115 11.04 5.86 -4.73
N ASN A 116 11.51 5.23 -5.81
CA ASN A 116 10.60 4.64 -6.80
C ASN A 116 9.73 3.53 -6.22
N ASP A 117 10.30 2.67 -5.38
CA ASP A 117 9.58 1.56 -4.80
C ASP A 117 8.61 2.06 -3.72
N TYR A 118 8.98 3.09 -2.95
CA TYR A 118 8.05 3.80 -2.06
C TYR A 118 6.87 4.44 -2.81
N LEU A 119 7.11 5.08 -3.97
CA LEU A 119 6.03 5.64 -4.78
C LEU A 119 5.06 4.56 -5.31
N LYS A 120 5.57 3.36 -5.65
CA LYS A 120 4.72 2.21 -6.01
C LYS A 120 3.93 1.68 -4.82
N VAL A 121 4.48 1.74 -3.61
CA VAL A 121 3.72 1.43 -2.39
C VAL A 121 2.56 2.41 -2.23
N LEU A 122 2.81 3.72 -2.38
CA LEU A 122 1.74 4.72 -2.31
C LEU A 122 0.66 4.48 -3.36
N ASP A 123 1.02 4.13 -4.60
CA ASP A 123 0.08 3.73 -5.65
C ASP A 123 -0.75 2.52 -5.24
N PHE A 124 -0.10 1.45 -4.79
CA PHE A 124 -0.75 0.23 -4.33
C PHE A 124 -1.74 0.49 -3.18
N ILE A 125 -1.39 1.36 -2.23
CA ILE A 125 -2.19 1.63 -1.03
C ILE A 125 -3.34 2.60 -1.31
N TYR A 126 -3.11 3.67 -2.07
CA TYR A 126 -4.02 4.81 -2.14
C TYR A 126 -4.70 5.04 -3.48
N ALA A 127 -4.15 4.58 -4.61
CA ALA A 127 -4.76 4.86 -5.91
C ALA A 127 -6.24 4.43 -6.02
N PRO A 128 -6.65 3.24 -5.55
CA PRO A 128 -8.06 2.86 -5.62
C PRO A 128 -8.96 3.73 -4.74
N LEU A 129 -8.48 4.15 -3.56
CA LEU A 129 -9.23 5.03 -2.65
C LEU A 129 -9.42 6.42 -3.27
N ILE A 130 -8.36 6.98 -3.86
CA ILE A 130 -8.39 8.29 -4.51
C ILE A 130 -9.33 8.27 -5.72
N GLU A 131 -9.27 7.22 -6.53
CA GLU A 131 -10.18 7.08 -7.67
C GLU A 131 -11.64 6.89 -7.22
N ALA A 132 -11.89 6.10 -6.17
CA ALA A 132 -13.24 5.95 -5.62
C ALA A 132 -13.77 7.28 -5.05
N HIS A 133 -12.92 8.05 -4.38
CA HIS A 133 -13.23 9.38 -3.87
C HIS A 133 -13.61 10.34 -5.00
N ARG A 134 -12.85 10.35 -6.10
CA ARG A 134 -13.15 11.13 -7.31
C ARG A 134 -14.52 10.78 -7.90
N GLN A 135 -14.93 9.52 -7.77
CA GLN A 135 -16.25 9.03 -8.19
C GLN A 135 -17.34 9.15 -7.11
N GLY A 136 -17.09 9.89 -6.04
CA GLY A 136 -18.10 10.22 -5.04
C GLY A 136 -18.18 9.27 -3.84
N LEU A 137 -17.19 8.41 -3.59
CA LEU A 137 -17.08 7.68 -2.32
C LEU A 137 -17.05 8.67 -1.15
N ASP A 138 -17.89 8.50 -0.13
CA ASP A 138 -17.83 9.26 1.11
C ASP A 138 -16.67 8.74 2.00
N LEU A 139 -15.64 9.57 2.23
CA LEU A 139 -14.48 9.18 3.06
C LEU A 139 -14.84 8.94 4.52
N ASN A 140 -15.87 9.61 5.04
CA ASN A 140 -16.28 9.42 6.42
C ASN A 140 -16.93 8.06 6.60
N ALA A 141 -17.82 7.68 5.68
CA ALA A 141 -18.42 6.35 5.65
C ALA A 141 -17.35 5.26 5.44
N TYR A 142 -16.39 5.50 4.54
CA TYR A 142 -15.27 4.60 4.31
C TYR A 142 -14.39 4.44 5.56
N ALA A 143 -14.05 5.55 6.22
CA ALA A 143 -13.24 5.53 7.44
C ALA A 143 -13.96 4.84 8.61
N GLN A 144 -15.29 4.94 8.69
CA GLN A 144 -16.08 4.15 9.64
C GLN A 144 -16.05 2.66 9.30
N ALA A 145 -16.09 2.30 8.01
CA ALA A 145 -15.99 0.92 7.56
C ALA A 145 -14.61 0.32 7.85
N LEU A 146 -13.53 1.11 7.75
CA LEU A 146 -12.18 0.67 8.15
C LEU A 146 -12.07 0.39 9.64
N ARG A 147 -12.70 1.21 10.50
CA ARG A 147 -12.60 1.07 11.97
C ARG A 147 -13.23 -0.21 12.53
N ILE A 148 -14.15 -0.82 11.80
CA ILE A 148 -14.81 -2.07 12.23
C ILE A 148 -14.04 -3.32 11.76
N LEU A 149 -12.98 -3.16 10.96
CA LEU A 149 -12.19 -4.26 10.44
C LEU A 149 -11.03 -4.56 11.38
N PRO A 150 -10.72 -5.84 11.63
CA PRO A 150 -9.52 -6.21 12.37
C PRO A 150 -8.29 -5.77 11.57
N SER A 151 -7.46 -4.91 12.16
CA SER A 151 -6.18 -4.47 11.59
C SER A 151 -5.03 -5.10 12.39
N ASP A 152 -4.67 -6.34 12.07
CA ASP A 152 -3.43 -6.93 12.57
C ASP A 152 -2.55 -7.39 11.41
N PRO A 153 -1.48 -6.63 11.08
CA PRO A 153 -0.50 -7.03 10.08
C PRO A 153 0.10 -8.41 10.36
N LYS A 154 0.25 -8.82 11.63
CA LYS A 154 0.80 -10.14 11.98
C LYS A 154 -0.04 -11.30 11.44
N GLY A 155 -1.33 -11.06 11.17
CA GLY A 155 -2.20 -12.01 10.50
C GLY A 155 -1.70 -12.47 9.13
N TRP A 156 -0.82 -11.70 8.48
CA TRP A 156 -0.30 -11.98 7.13
C TRP A 156 1.07 -12.62 7.09
N GLU A 157 1.79 -12.73 8.21
CA GLU A 157 3.19 -13.19 8.25
C GLU A 157 3.39 -14.53 7.53
N LYS A 158 2.54 -15.54 7.84
CA LYS A 158 2.63 -16.86 7.20
C LYS A 158 2.41 -16.81 5.69
N MET A 159 1.52 -15.93 5.23
CA MET A 159 1.17 -15.80 3.82
C MET A 159 2.26 -15.05 3.04
N VAL A 160 2.81 -13.98 3.63
CA VAL A 160 3.99 -13.29 3.11
C VAL A 160 5.17 -14.25 3.02
N GLN A 161 5.44 -15.01 4.09
CA GLN A 161 6.52 -16.00 4.10
C GLN A 161 6.33 -17.08 3.04
N TYR A 162 5.11 -17.58 2.84
CA TYR A 162 4.82 -18.53 1.77
C TYR A 162 5.26 -18.00 0.39
N PHE A 163 4.97 -16.74 0.06
CA PHE A 163 5.36 -16.17 -1.23
C PHE A 163 6.85 -15.85 -1.34
N ILE A 164 7.51 -15.52 -0.22
CA ILE A 164 8.97 -15.41 -0.16
C ILE A 164 9.58 -16.77 -0.54
N ASP A 165 9.14 -17.83 0.12
CA ASP A 165 9.69 -19.19 -0.06
C ASP A 165 9.38 -19.79 -1.44
N ASN A 166 8.24 -19.40 -2.03
CA ASN A 166 7.74 -19.95 -3.29
C ASN A 166 7.99 -19.01 -4.49
N GLN A 167 8.89 -18.04 -4.37
CA GLN A 167 9.30 -17.23 -5.52
C GLN A 167 10.00 -18.15 -6.54
N GLN A 168 9.25 -18.62 -7.54
CA GLN A 168 9.75 -19.57 -8.54
C GLN A 168 10.76 -18.89 -9.46
N ILE A 169 12.04 -19.06 -9.15
CA ILE A 169 13.15 -18.53 -9.96
C ILE A 169 13.50 -19.50 -11.11
N SER A 170 13.25 -20.81 -10.93
CA SER A 170 13.49 -21.84 -11.95
C SER A 170 12.62 -23.09 -11.75
N PRO A 171 11.99 -23.64 -12.80
CA PRO A 171 11.83 -23.03 -14.12
C PRO A 171 11.06 -21.71 -14.00
N LYS A 172 11.32 -20.77 -14.92
CA LYS A 172 10.59 -19.49 -14.91
C LYS A 172 9.10 -19.77 -15.12
N PRO A 173 8.21 -19.30 -14.24
CA PRO A 173 6.79 -19.58 -14.37
C PRO A 173 6.20 -18.79 -15.55
N VAL A 174 4.94 -19.05 -15.91
CA VAL A 174 4.27 -18.28 -16.96
C VAL A 174 4.10 -16.79 -16.59
N LEU A 175 3.95 -15.93 -17.60
CA LEU A 175 3.95 -14.47 -17.43
C LEU A 175 2.96 -13.93 -16.36
N PRO A 176 1.71 -14.43 -16.23
CA PRO A 176 0.82 -13.95 -15.17
C PRO A 176 1.33 -14.21 -13.74
N VAL A 177 1.98 -15.35 -13.51
CA VAL A 177 2.61 -15.70 -12.23
C VAL A 177 3.85 -14.82 -11.98
N GLN A 178 4.64 -14.56 -13.02
CA GLN A 178 5.75 -13.60 -12.92
C GLN A 178 5.26 -12.19 -12.57
N ALA A 179 4.16 -11.75 -13.17
CA ALA A 179 3.55 -10.46 -12.88
C ALA A 179 3.08 -10.39 -11.40
N PHE A 180 2.46 -11.46 -10.89
CA PHE A 180 2.10 -11.56 -9.48
C PHE A 180 3.31 -11.39 -8.56
N PHE A 181 4.40 -12.15 -8.79
CA PHE A 181 5.59 -12.04 -7.94
C PHE A 181 6.32 -10.71 -8.07
N LYS A 182 6.21 -10.04 -9.23
CA LYS A 182 6.74 -8.68 -9.40
C LYS A 182 5.99 -7.69 -8.51
N ASP A 183 4.65 -7.72 -8.53
CA ASP A 183 3.84 -6.82 -7.73
C ASP A 183 3.90 -7.18 -6.24
N PHE A 184 4.02 -8.48 -5.91
CA PHE A 184 4.19 -8.96 -4.54
C PHE A 184 5.40 -8.33 -3.85
N LYS A 185 6.49 -8.02 -4.56
CA LYS A 185 7.65 -7.33 -3.95
C LYS A 185 7.28 -5.94 -3.40
N ILE A 186 6.41 -5.21 -4.08
CA ILE A 186 5.90 -3.91 -3.62
C ILE A 186 4.94 -4.10 -2.44
N VAL A 187 4.09 -5.13 -2.49
CA VAL A 187 3.16 -5.47 -1.40
C VAL A 187 3.91 -5.91 -0.15
N GLU A 188 5.00 -6.65 -0.31
CA GLU A 188 5.89 -7.07 0.78
C GLU A 188 6.59 -5.87 1.40
N LEU A 189 7.09 -4.92 0.60
CA LEU A 189 7.59 -3.65 1.13
C LEU A 189 6.50 -2.89 1.91
N ALA A 190 5.27 -2.80 1.39
CA ALA A 190 4.15 -2.19 2.10
C ALA A 190 3.82 -2.89 3.43
N TYR A 191 3.94 -4.23 3.48
CA TYR A 191 3.82 -5.00 4.71
C TYR A 191 4.96 -4.68 5.69
N ARG A 192 6.20 -4.60 5.22
CA ARG A 192 7.36 -4.22 6.05
C ARG A 192 7.22 -2.82 6.60
N LEU A 193 6.66 -1.86 5.86
CA LEU A 193 6.45 -0.49 6.35
C LEU A 193 5.65 -0.43 7.66
N ILE A 194 4.69 -1.34 7.84
CA ILE A 194 3.84 -1.37 9.05
C ILE A 194 4.19 -2.51 10.03
N GLY A 195 5.07 -3.43 9.62
CA GLY A 195 5.43 -4.64 10.37
C GLY A 195 6.90 -4.71 10.78
N GLY A 196 7.76 -3.84 10.24
CA GLY A 196 9.20 -3.85 10.43
C GLY A 196 9.95 -4.90 9.61
N GLY A 197 11.29 -4.78 9.64
CA GLY A 197 12.23 -5.67 8.93
C GLY A 197 12.67 -5.17 7.55
N GLN A 198 13.63 -5.88 6.96
CA GLN A 198 14.15 -5.61 5.62
C GLN A 198 13.23 -6.19 4.55
N ALA A 199 12.99 -5.42 3.48
CA ALA A 199 12.17 -5.84 2.35
C ALA A 199 12.94 -6.70 1.33
N LEU A 200 12.22 -7.46 0.51
CA LEU A 200 12.78 -8.28 -0.58
C LEU A 200 13.53 -7.48 -1.65
N LEU A 201 13.18 -6.21 -1.79
CA LEU A 201 13.82 -5.28 -2.72
C LEU A 201 15.11 -4.67 -2.15
N GLY A 202 15.42 -4.97 -0.89
CA GLY A 202 16.66 -4.62 -0.19
C GLY A 202 16.52 -3.43 0.76
N GLU A 203 15.40 -2.70 0.71
CA GLU A 203 15.15 -1.54 1.57
C GLU A 203 15.07 -1.95 3.03
N SER A 204 15.82 -1.23 3.86
CA SER A 204 15.74 -1.29 5.31
C SER A 204 15.03 -0.06 5.83
N GLN A 205 14.36 -0.21 6.97
CA GLN A 205 13.74 0.90 7.69
C GLN A 205 14.46 1.09 9.01
N GLU A 206 14.85 2.33 9.28
CA GLU A 206 15.45 2.73 10.56
C GLU A 206 14.57 3.81 11.18
N TRP A 207 13.77 3.41 12.17
CA TRP A 207 12.70 4.24 12.74
C TRP A 207 13.21 5.31 13.69
N TYR A 208 14.45 5.21 14.15
CA TYR A 208 15.03 6.07 15.18
C TYR A 208 14.76 7.58 14.99
N TYR A 209 15.03 8.11 13.79
CA TYR A 209 14.82 9.54 13.51
C TYR A 209 13.32 9.89 13.46
N ALA A 210 12.48 8.97 12.95
CA ALA A 210 11.03 9.11 12.95
C ALA A 210 10.46 9.05 14.37
N ASP A 211 11.03 8.22 15.26
CA ASP A 211 10.63 8.08 16.66
C ASP A 211 10.93 9.35 17.46
N ILE A 212 12.12 9.93 17.28
CA ILE A 212 12.46 11.24 17.87
C ILE A 212 11.47 12.32 17.40
N TYR A 213 11.19 12.36 16.10
CA TYR A 213 10.21 13.29 15.56
C TYR A 213 8.81 13.06 16.17
N ALA A 214 8.37 11.81 16.24
CA ALA A 214 7.06 11.42 16.76
C ALA A 214 6.89 11.80 18.24
N ALA A 215 7.87 11.51 19.09
CA ALA A 215 7.82 11.90 20.50
C ALA A 215 7.87 13.42 20.68
N LYS A 216 8.86 14.08 20.09
CA LYS A 216 9.13 15.50 20.37
C LYS A 216 8.21 16.47 19.65
N LYS A 217 7.63 16.09 18.51
CA LYS A 217 6.78 16.98 17.70
C LYS A 217 5.32 16.56 17.64
N LEU A 218 5.03 15.26 17.77
CA LEU A 218 3.66 14.75 17.70
C LEU A 218 3.11 14.29 19.06
N GLY A 219 3.94 14.17 20.09
CA GLY A 219 3.54 13.68 21.40
C GLY A 219 3.10 12.21 21.37
N ILE A 220 3.76 11.40 20.54
CA ILE A 220 3.52 9.95 20.41
C ILE A 220 4.62 9.23 21.19
N GLY A 221 4.24 8.31 22.09
CA GLY A 221 5.19 7.60 22.96
C GLY A 221 5.61 8.41 24.19
N GLU A 222 6.73 8.03 24.78
CA GLU A 222 7.30 8.63 25.99
C GLU A 222 8.61 9.36 25.66
N ASP A 223 8.67 10.66 25.97
CA ASP A 223 9.92 11.45 25.95
C ASP A 223 10.54 11.35 27.35
N GLY A 224 11.27 10.24 27.58
CA GLY A 224 11.84 9.90 28.87
C GLY A 224 13.11 10.69 29.21
N VAL A 225 13.53 10.58 30.48
CA VAL A 225 14.76 11.25 30.96
C VAL A 225 16.01 10.65 30.30
N THR A 226 15.97 9.37 29.90
CA THR A 226 17.11 8.65 29.32
C THR A 226 17.03 8.43 27.81
N ASP A 227 15.84 8.17 27.27
CA ASP A 227 15.61 7.79 25.87
C ASP A 227 14.22 8.22 25.39
N VAL A 228 14.02 8.25 24.07
CA VAL A 228 12.71 8.35 23.43
C VAL A 228 12.19 6.94 23.17
N ILE A 229 11.05 6.60 23.75
CA ILE A 229 10.42 5.29 23.57
C ILE A 229 9.11 5.49 22.81
N VAL A 230 9.08 5.06 21.55
CA VAL A 230 7.86 5.03 20.75
C VAL A 230 7.58 3.59 20.35
N ASP A 231 6.58 2.98 20.99
CA ASP A 231 6.21 1.61 20.65
C ASP A 231 5.39 1.59 19.35
N ALA A 232 5.47 0.47 18.62
CA ALA A 232 4.61 0.23 17.45
C ALA A 232 3.10 0.41 17.78
N LYS A 233 2.70 0.13 19.03
CA LYS A 233 1.33 0.32 19.52
C LYS A 233 0.93 1.81 19.60
N ASP A 234 1.87 2.71 19.87
CA ASP A 234 1.59 4.14 19.93
C ASP A 234 1.28 4.69 18.54
N TYR A 235 2.06 4.28 17.54
CA TYR A 235 1.75 4.55 16.14
C TYR A 235 0.42 3.95 15.72
N GLN A 236 0.18 2.67 16.04
CA GLN A 236 -1.10 2.01 15.73
C GLN A 236 -2.28 2.71 16.38
N LYS A 237 -2.14 3.24 17.59
CA LYS A 237 -3.19 4.01 18.27
C LYS A 237 -3.42 5.36 17.58
N ARG A 238 -2.36 6.11 17.28
CA ARG A 238 -2.46 7.43 16.64
C ARG A 238 -3.00 7.35 15.22
N TYR A 239 -2.51 6.37 14.46
CA TYR A 239 -2.75 6.22 13.02
C TYR A 239 -3.58 4.98 12.69
N ALA A 240 -4.42 4.52 13.61
CA ALA A 240 -5.23 3.29 13.49
C ALA A 240 -5.94 3.17 12.14
N LEU A 241 -6.48 4.29 11.65
CA LEU A 241 -7.19 4.35 10.37
C LEU A 241 -6.29 4.03 9.16
N TYR A 242 -5.04 4.49 9.18
CA TYR A 242 -4.08 4.28 8.09
C TYR A 242 -3.44 2.89 8.17
N TYR A 243 -3.20 2.37 9.38
CA TYR A 243 -2.88 0.95 9.56
C TYR A 243 -4.00 0.04 9.05
N ALA A 244 -5.27 0.39 9.31
CA ALA A 244 -6.42 -0.34 8.77
C ALA A 244 -6.49 -0.25 7.24
N GLN A 245 -6.19 0.92 6.66
CA GLN A 245 -6.07 1.08 5.21
C GLN A 245 -5.02 0.13 4.63
N TYR A 246 -3.81 0.11 5.18
CA TYR A 246 -2.77 -0.83 4.75
C TYR A 246 -3.25 -2.28 4.91
N GLY A 247 -3.81 -2.63 6.07
CA GLY A 247 -4.31 -3.97 6.36
C GLY A 247 -5.33 -4.45 5.34
N VAL A 248 -6.29 -3.61 4.94
CA VAL A 248 -7.27 -3.92 3.90
C VAL A 248 -6.63 -4.08 2.53
N ARG A 249 -5.66 -3.25 2.18
CA ARG A 249 -4.97 -3.35 0.88
C ARG A 249 -4.11 -4.61 0.80
N LEU A 250 -3.42 -4.96 1.88
CA LEU A 250 -2.73 -6.25 2.04
C LEU A 250 -3.72 -7.41 1.94
N ALA A 251 -4.86 -7.35 2.64
CA ALA A 251 -5.89 -8.39 2.57
C ALA A 251 -6.42 -8.55 1.15
N GLU A 252 -6.73 -7.45 0.47
CA GLU A 252 -7.20 -7.48 -0.91
C GLU A 252 -6.19 -8.13 -1.84
N PHE A 253 -4.88 -7.93 -1.62
CA PHE A 253 -3.83 -8.58 -2.41
C PHE A 253 -3.60 -10.04 -2.03
N LEU A 254 -3.48 -10.33 -0.75
CA LEU A 254 -2.96 -11.59 -0.23
C LEU A 254 -4.05 -12.66 -0.05
N TYR A 255 -5.29 -12.28 0.28
CA TYR A 255 -6.35 -13.23 0.64
C TYR A 255 -6.57 -14.30 -0.44
N GLU A 256 -6.21 -15.54 -0.11
CA GLU A 256 -6.24 -16.72 -0.99
C GLU A 256 -5.45 -16.57 -2.31
N SER A 257 -4.54 -15.62 -2.39
CA SER A 257 -3.78 -15.31 -3.60
C SER A 257 -2.78 -16.39 -4.03
N TYR A 258 -2.53 -17.41 -3.18
CA TYR A 258 -1.67 -18.53 -3.54
C TYR A 258 -2.23 -19.30 -4.75
N TYR A 259 -3.54 -19.24 -5.01
CA TYR A 259 -4.13 -19.82 -6.23
C TYR A 259 -3.59 -19.21 -7.53
N TYR A 260 -3.06 -17.98 -7.51
CA TYR A 260 -2.41 -17.42 -8.72
C TYR A 260 -1.14 -18.20 -9.08
N THR A 261 -0.44 -18.79 -8.11
CA THR A 261 0.75 -19.62 -8.39
C THR A 261 0.37 -20.95 -9.06
N PHE A 262 -0.90 -21.35 -8.99
CA PHE A 262 -1.41 -22.55 -9.66
C PHE A 262 -1.80 -22.29 -11.11
N ASP A 263 -1.77 -21.04 -11.58
CA ASP A 263 -2.00 -20.73 -12.98
C ASP A 263 -0.76 -20.96 -13.87
N ASP A 264 0.02 -21.99 -13.54
CA ASP A 264 1.18 -22.45 -14.30
C ASP A 264 0.92 -23.87 -14.82
N PRO A 265 1.16 -24.19 -16.11
CA PRO A 265 1.08 -25.56 -16.62
C PRO A 265 1.92 -26.58 -15.84
N LEU A 266 2.98 -26.14 -15.16
CA LEU A 266 3.88 -26.99 -14.39
C LEU A 266 3.48 -27.08 -12.91
N SER A 267 2.49 -26.32 -12.45
CA SER A 267 2.04 -26.40 -11.05
C SER A 267 1.25 -27.69 -10.78
N SER A 268 1.35 -28.17 -9.54
CA SER A 268 0.52 -29.25 -9.01
C SER A 268 0.00 -28.82 -7.63
N PRO A 269 -1.30 -28.56 -7.45
CA PRO A 269 -2.35 -28.63 -8.48
C PRO A 269 -2.26 -27.50 -9.52
N GLN A 270 -2.91 -27.70 -10.67
CA GLN A 270 -3.20 -26.62 -11.62
C GLN A 270 -4.48 -25.91 -11.22
N LEU A 271 -4.54 -24.60 -11.47
CA LEU A 271 -5.76 -23.81 -11.32
C LEU A 271 -6.85 -24.39 -12.23
N ASP A 272 -8.10 -24.38 -11.77
CA ASP A 272 -9.26 -24.81 -12.54
C ASP A 272 -10.46 -23.86 -12.33
N VAL A 273 -11.50 -24.05 -13.14
CA VAL A 273 -12.71 -23.21 -13.08
C VAL A 273 -13.48 -23.43 -11.76
N ALA A 274 -13.47 -24.65 -11.22
CA ALA A 274 -14.14 -24.98 -9.97
C ALA A 274 -13.53 -24.21 -8.78
N THR A 275 -12.22 -24.01 -8.79
CA THR A 275 -11.51 -23.17 -7.82
C THR A 275 -11.96 -21.72 -7.93
N LEU A 276 -12.03 -21.16 -9.15
CA LEU A 276 -12.52 -19.79 -9.35
C LEU A 276 -13.99 -19.62 -8.92
N GLN A 277 -14.83 -20.65 -9.08
CA GLN A 277 -16.21 -20.63 -8.59
C GLN A 277 -16.29 -20.61 -7.07
N LYS A 278 -15.42 -21.37 -6.38
CA LYS A 278 -15.33 -21.40 -4.92
C LYS A 278 -14.70 -20.13 -4.33
N HIS A 279 -13.79 -19.51 -5.08
CA HIS A 279 -12.99 -18.36 -4.66
C HIS A 279 -13.16 -17.19 -5.66
N PRO A 280 -14.37 -16.61 -5.80
CA PRO A 280 -14.68 -15.64 -6.84
C PRO A 280 -13.86 -14.34 -6.76
N GLN A 281 -13.28 -14.02 -5.60
CA GLN A 281 -12.40 -12.86 -5.45
C GLN A 281 -11.09 -12.97 -6.25
N LEU A 282 -10.68 -14.18 -6.66
CA LEU A 282 -9.54 -14.37 -7.57
C LEU A 282 -9.79 -13.68 -8.93
N CYS A 283 -11.05 -13.48 -9.29
CA CYS A 283 -11.42 -12.79 -10.51
C CYS A 283 -11.24 -11.26 -10.44
N PHE A 284 -10.91 -10.70 -9.27
CA PHE A 284 -10.68 -9.26 -9.11
C PHE A 284 -9.26 -8.82 -9.46
N LYS A 285 -8.34 -9.76 -9.74
CA LYS A 285 -6.98 -9.47 -10.23
C LYS A 285 -6.70 -10.21 -11.52
N PRO A 286 -7.42 -9.88 -12.60
CA PRO A 286 -7.25 -10.54 -13.89
C PRO A 286 -5.86 -10.32 -14.51
N ALA A 287 -5.03 -9.42 -13.96
CA ALA A 287 -3.63 -9.27 -14.35
C ALA A 287 -2.82 -10.56 -14.09
N TYR A 288 -3.20 -11.35 -13.08
CA TYR A 288 -2.48 -12.55 -12.63
C TYR A 288 -3.09 -13.86 -13.16
N LEU A 289 -3.98 -13.75 -14.14
CA LEU A 289 -4.63 -14.91 -14.77
C LEU A 289 -4.26 -14.98 -16.26
N ARG A 290 -4.10 -16.19 -16.79
CA ARG A 290 -4.05 -16.45 -18.24
C ARG A 290 -5.41 -16.19 -18.86
N GLN A 291 -5.42 -15.96 -20.17
CA GLN A 291 -6.63 -15.57 -20.91
C GLN A 291 -7.81 -16.53 -20.71
N LYS A 292 -7.55 -17.85 -20.63
CA LYS A 292 -8.60 -18.85 -20.37
C LYS A 292 -9.34 -18.61 -19.05
N PHE A 293 -8.62 -18.22 -17.98
CA PHE A 293 -9.20 -17.98 -16.67
C PHE A 293 -9.79 -16.58 -16.54
N LYS A 294 -9.25 -15.58 -17.25
CA LYS A 294 -9.91 -14.29 -17.41
C LYS A 294 -11.32 -14.47 -18.00
N GLN A 295 -11.44 -15.26 -19.06
CA GLN A 295 -12.74 -15.54 -19.67
C GLN A 295 -13.65 -16.35 -18.73
N ALA A 296 -13.11 -17.38 -18.06
CA ALA A 296 -13.86 -18.15 -17.08
C ALA A 296 -14.44 -17.25 -15.96
N CYS A 297 -13.66 -16.29 -15.47
CA CYS A 297 -14.11 -15.32 -14.48
C CYS A 297 -15.29 -14.46 -14.95
N LEU A 298 -15.25 -13.94 -16.19
CA LEU A 298 -16.36 -13.18 -16.75
C LEU A 298 -17.62 -14.05 -16.89
N ASP A 299 -17.45 -15.29 -17.36
CA ASP A 299 -18.52 -16.28 -17.47
C ASP A 299 -19.13 -16.63 -16.11
N ILE A 300 -18.29 -16.79 -15.07
CA ILE A 300 -18.71 -17.12 -13.70
C ILE A 300 -19.65 -16.03 -13.16
N PHE A 301 -19.29 -14.74 -13.33
CA PHE A 301 -20.14 -13.64 -12.88
C PHE A 301 -21.39 -13.48 -13.73
N ALA A 302 -21.27 -13.55 -15.07
CA ALA A 302 -22.40 -13.42 -15.97
C ALA A 302 -23.46 -14.52 -15.74
N LYS A 303 -23.03 -15.76 -15.51
CA LYS A 303 -23.89 -16.92 -15.27
C LYS A 303 -24.21 -17.14 -13.78
N ARG A 304 -23.65 -16.31 -12.88
CA ARG A 304 -23.79 -16.41 -11.41
C ARG A 304 -23.50 -17.82 -10.87
N THR A 305 -22.41 -18.42 -11.34
CA THR A 305 -21.99 -19.79 -10.93
C THR A 305 -20.97 -19.80 -9.79
N TYR A 306 -20.65 -18.64 -9.22
CA TYR A 306 -19.79 -18.53 -8.04
C TYR A 306 -20.52 -18.93 -6.76
N ALA A 307 -19.77 -19.30 -5.73
CA ALA A 307 -20.27 -19.50 -4.38
C ALA A 307 -20.68 -18.14 -3.75
N PRO A 308 -21.98 -17.86 -3.53
CA PRO A 308 -22.41 -16.54 -3.06
C PRO A 308 -21.84 -16.18 -1.69
N GLN A 309 -21.79 -17.15 -0.78
CA GLN A 309 -21.26 -16.94 0.57
C GLN A 309 -19.78 -16.53 0.57
N ALA A 310 -18.99 -17.03 -0.37
CA ALA A 310 -17.57 -16.68 -0.50
C ALA A 310 -17.42 -15.20 -0.90
N LEU A 311 -18.19 -14.75 -1.89
CA LEU A 311 -18.22 -13.35 -2.30
C LEU A 311 -18.71 -12.43 -1.17
N GLU A 312 -19.79 -12.81 -0.48
CA GLU A 312 -20.28 -12.03 0.66
C GLU A 312 -19.26 -11.92 1.79
N ASN A 313 -18.56 -13.01 2.12
CA ASN A 313 -17.53 -13.01 3.15
C ASN A 313 -16.35 -12.12 2.76
N TYR A 314 -15.95 -12.15 1.49
CA TYR A 314 -14.93 -11.24 0.96
C TYR A 314 -15.37 -9.76 1.06
N LEU A 315 -16.60 -9.43 0.66
CA LEU A 315 -17.14 -8.07 0.74
C LEU A 315 -17.32 -7.55 2.17
N LYS A 316 -17.38 -8.43 3.18
CA LYS A 316 -17.40 -8.03 4.60
C LYS A 316 -16.05 -7.53 5.07
N ILE A 317 -14.95 -8.05 4.52
CA ILE A 317 -13.58 -7.70 4.93
C ILE A 317 -12.91 -6.67 4.01
N ILE A 318 -13.37 -6.53 2.76
CA ILE A 318 -12.86 -5.56 1.79
C ILE A 318 -13.91 -4.46 1.53
N PRO A 319 -13.81 -3.29 2.21
CA PRO A 319 -14.79 -2.21 2.11
C PRO A 319 -14.75 -1.46 0.77
N LEU A 320 -13.66 -1.57 0.01
CA LEU A 320 -13.52 -1.02 -1.33
C LEU A 320 -12.91 -2.08 -2.25
N VAL A 321 -13.71 -2.64 -3.15
CA VAL A 321 -13.26 -3.64 -4.12
C VAL A 321 -12.86 -2.96 -5.42
N SER A 322 -11.66 -3.27 -5.89
CA SER A 322 -11.10 -2.69 -7.11
C SER A 322 -10.51 -3.76 -8.02
N VAL A 323 -10.50 -3.49 -9.32
CA VAL A 323 -9.83 -4.30 -10.35
C VAL A 323 -8.76 -3.44 -11.01
N ASN A 324 -7.48 -3.80 -10.84
CA ASN A 324 -6.33 -3.03 -11.38
C ASN A 324 -6.45 -1.52 -11.08
N ASN A 325 -6.63 -1.17 -9.81
CA ASN A 325 -6.88 0.20 -9.30
C ASN A 325 -8.19 0.86 -9.76
N THR A 326 -9.00 0.21 -10.59
CA THR A 326 -10.34 0.71 -10.94
C THR A 326 -11.34 0.31 -9.84
N PRO A 327 -11.93 1.25 -9.10
CA PRO A 327 -12.91 0.93 -8.08
C PRO A 327 -14.17 0.36 -8.74
N CYS A 328 -14.67 -0.76 -8.22
CA CYS A 328 -15.89 -1.39 -8.69
C CYS A 328 -17.04 -1.18 -7.69
N LEU A 329 -16.78 -1.43 -6.41
CA LEU A 329 -17.78 -1.41 -5.35
C LEU A 329 -17.20 -0.83 -4.06
N ALA A 330 -18.00 -0.10 -3.29
CA ALA A 330 -17.72 0.18 -1.89
C ALA A 330 -18.86 -0.31 -1.00
N ARG A 331 -18.53 -0.81 0.18
CA ARG A 331 -19.49 -1.21 1.21
C ARG A 331 -19.40 -0.24 2.37
N ASN A 332 -20.52 0.38 2.73
CA ASN A 332 -20.57 1.25 3.89
C ASN A 332 -20.72 0.43 5.21
N PRO A 333 -20.62 1.07 6.40
CA PRO A 333 -20.72 0.36 7.68
C PRO A 333 -22.05 -0.38 7.89
N GLN A 334 -23.14 0.08 7.27
CA GLN A 334 -24.46 -0.55 7.32
C GLN A 334 -24.60 -1.71 6.30
N GLY A 335 -23.56 -1.98 5.52
CA GLY A 335 -23.53 -3.03 4.52
C GLY A 335 -24.17 -2.69 3.18
N LYS A 336 -24.55 -1.43 2.96
CA LYS A 336 -25.04 -0.95 1.67
C LYS A 336 -23.89 -0.86 0.68
N ILE A 337 -24.13 -1.35 -0.53
CA ILE A 337 -23.18 -1.32 -1.65
C ILE A 337 -23.39 -0.05 -2.48
N GLN A 338 -22.32 0.70 -2.69
CA GLN A 338 -22.20 1.73 -3.73
C GLN A 338 -21.48 1.09 -4.93
N LYS A 339 -22.09 1.20 -6.12
CA LYS A 339 -21.48 0.77 -7.38
C LYS A 339 -20.83 1.99 -8.03
N PHE A 340 -19.57 1.85 -8.45
CA PHE A 340 -18.83 2.90 -9.16
C PHE A 340 -18.98 2.75 -10.67
N GLN A 341 -18.95 3.86 -11.41
CA GLN A 341 -19.00 3.78 -12.87
C GLN A 341 -17.66 3.23 -13.38
N SER A 342 -17.71 2.18 -14.20
CA SER A 342 -16.50 1.55 -14.70
C SER A 342 -16.71 0.98 -16.10
N ASN A 343 -15.72 1.19 -16.96
CA ASN A 343 -15.63 0.51 -18.27
C ASN A 343 -14.81 -0.78 -18.18
N ASN A 344 -14.31 -1.14 -16.99
CA ASN A 344 -13.59 -2.39 -16.78
C ASN A 344 -14.60 -3.55 -16.82
N PRO A 345 -14.44 -4.54 -17.74
CA PRO A 345 -15.41 -5.61 -17.91
C PRO A 345 -15.61 -6.46 -16.66
N PHE A 346 -14.58 -6.60 -15.81
CA PHE A 346 -14.70 -7.33 -14.53
C PHE A 346 -15.51 -6.55 -13.51
N CYS A 347 -15.32 -5.23 -13.42
CA CYS A 347 -16.18 -4.40 -12.56
C CYS A 347 -17.64 -4.49 -13.01
N VAL A 348 -17.91 -4.34 -14.31
CA VAL A 348 -19.27 -4.41 -14.87
C VAL A 348 -19.91 -5.78 -14.61
N ALA A 349 -19.16 -6.86 -14.80
CA ALA A 349 -19.64 -8.21 -14.54
C ALA A 349 -19.97 -8.43 -13.05
N LEU A 350 -19.08 -8.04 -12.15
CA LEU A 350 -19.30 -8.10 -10.70
C LEU A 350 -20.53 -7.27 -10.28
N GLN A 351 -20.63 -6.04 -10.79
CA GLN A 351 -21.75 -5.13 -10.50
C GLN A 351 -23.09 -5.65 -11.02
N SER A 352 -23.11 -6.43 -12.10
CA SER A 352 -24.33 -7.03 -12.66
C SER A 352 -24.73 -8.33 -11.94
N ALA A 353 -23.76 -8.98 -11.29
CA ALA A 353 -23.98 -10.19 -10.51
C ALA A 353 -24.62 -9.91 -9.14
N LEU A 354 -24.34 -8.73 -8.56
CA LEU A 354 -24.94 -8.21 -7.32
C LEU A 354 -26.24 -7.43 -7.60
#